data_AF-A0A078L2H7-F1
#
_entry.id   AF-A0A078L2H7-F1
#
_cell.length_a   1.000
_cell.length_b   1.000
_cell.length_c   1.000
_cell.angle_alpha   90.00
_cell.angle_beta   90.00
_cell.angle_gamma   90.00
#
_symmetry.space_group_name_H-M   'P 1'
#
loop_
_entity.id
_entity.type
_entity.pdbx_description
1 polymer ?
#
loop_
_entity_poly.entity_id
_entity_poly.type
_entity_poly.pdbx_seq_one_letter_code
_entity_poly.pdbx_strand_id
1 'polypeptide(L)'
;MYLGRKSINKAVGLLSALLLSGNCLAAQFDKDSLAIQATYLGVSLNELAKANTKEYCSFDVDYSGTILKNTASLIRGNRNEVAQENLAFAARALERVRSNSADCRFFSSMVHPYIEQTRQLISELNWLLHATAH
;
A
#
# COMPACT_ATOMS: atom_id res chain seq x y z
N MET A 1 21.70 25.95 -60.96
CA MET A 1 22.63 25.78 -59.82
C MET A 1 21.79 25.40 -58.62
N TYR A 2 22.00 24.18 -58.10
CA TYR A 2 21.22 23.57 -57.01
C TYR A 2 21.53 24.19 -55.65
N LEU A 3 20.54 24.19 -54.75
CA LEU A 3 20.60 24.03 -53.28
C LEU A 3 19.15 24.21 -52.77
N GLY A 4 18.47 23.33 -52.04
CA GLY A 4 18.80 22.08 -51.38
C GLY A 4 17.69 21.85 -50.34
N ARG A 5 16.65 21.09 -50.69
CA ARG A 5 15.51 20.78 -49.79
C ARG A 5 15.96 19.73 -48.78
N LYS A 6 16.44 20.17 -47.60
CA LYS A 6 16.90 19.27 -46.53
C LYS A 6 15.70 18.69 -45.77
N SER A 7 15.38 17.44 -46.10
CA SER A 7 14.88 16.36 -45.26
C SER A 7 14.58 16.73 -43.79
N ILE A 8 13.33 17.09 -43.50
CA ILE A 8 12.75 16.97 -42.15
C ILE A 8 12.02 15.63 -42.16
N ASN A 9 12.66 14.54 -41.74
CA ASN A 9 11.97 13.24 -41.56
C ASN A 9 12.84 12.24 -40.78
N LYS A 10 13.37 12.60 -39.59
CA LYS A 10 13.98 11.64 -38.66
C LYS A 10 13.83 12.02 -37.17
N ALA A 11 12.73 12.67 -36.77
CA ALA A 11 12.50 13.06 -35.37
C ALA A 11 11.17 12.55 -34.77
N VAL A 12 10.48 11.62 -35.44
CA VAL A 12 9.17 11.11 -34.97
C VAL A 12 9.31 9.78 -34.19
N GLY A 13 10.43 9.06 -34.33
CA GLY A 13 10.62 7.75 -33.67
C GLY A 13 11.05 7.80 -32.19
N LEU A 14 11.53 8.95 -31.69
CA LEU A 14 12.06 9.08 -30.31
C LEU A 14 11.03 9.56 -29.29
N LEU A 15 9.92 10.17 -29.73
CA LEU A 15 8.87 10.68 -28.84
C LEU A 15 7.90 9.58 -28.35
N SER A 16 7.74 8.50 -29.11
CA SER A 16 6.90 7.37 -28.70
C SER A 16 7.50 6.56 -27.55
N ALA A 17 8.83 6.53 -27.40
CA ALA A 17 9.51 5.83 -26.30
C ALA A 17 9.40 6.59 -24.96
N LEU A 18 9.31 7.92 -24.99
CA LEU A 18 9.14 8.77 -23.80
C LEU A 18 7.70 8.72 -23.24
N LEU A 19 6.71 8.48 -24.09
CA LEU A 19 5.31 8.32 -23.66
C LEU A 19 5.06 6.97 -22.97
N LEU A 20 5.78 5.91 -23.39
CA LEU A 20 5.70 4.59 -22.74
C LEU A 20 6.38 4.57 -21.35
N SER A 21 7.36 5.43 -21.10
CA SER A 21 7.98 5.56 -19.77
C SER A 21 7.13 6.32 -18.74
N GLY A 22 6.16 7.13 -19.17
CA GLY A 22 5.33 7.94 -18.28
C GLY A 22 4.42 7.11 -17.37
N ASN A 23 3.78 6.06 -17.92
CA ASN A 23 2.86 5.20 -17.16
C ASN A 23 3.58 4.33 -16.13
N CYS A 24 4.78 3.84 -16.46
CA CYS A 24 5.57 3.01 -15.54
C CYS A 24 6.06 3.83 -14.33
N LEU A 25 6.46 5.08 -14.56
CA LEU A 25 6.89 6.00 -13.49
C LEU A 25 5.74 6.44 -12.59
N ALA A 26 4.54 6.69 -13.15
CA ALA A 26 3.35 7.01 -12.36
C ALA A 26 2.92 5.82 -11.49
N ALA A 27 2.82 4.62 -12.06
CA ALA A 27 2.46 3.40 -11.31
C ALA A 27 3.49 3.06 -10.21
N GLN A 28 4.77 3.36 -10.42
CA GLN A 28 5.80 3.20 -9.40
C GLN A 28 5.64 4.20 -8.25
N PHE A 29 5.36 5.47 -8.55
CA PHE A 29 5.09 6.51 -7.54
C PHE A 29 3.86 6.14 -6.69
N ASP A 30 2.81 5.63 -7.31
CA ASP A 30 1.59 5.21 -6.61
C ASP A 30 1.86 4.01 -5.68
N LYS A 31 2.68 3.04 -6.11
CA LYS A 31 3.09 1.90 -5.27
C LYS A 31 3.94 2.33 -4.08
N ASP A 32 4.87 3.26 -4.28
CA ASP A 32 5.72 3.75 -3.19
C ASP A 32 4.89 4.54 -2.16
N SER A 33 3.90 5.31 -2.60
CA SER A 33 2.92 5.96 -1.71
C SER A 33 2.16 4.92 -0.87
N LEU A 34 1.60 3.87 -1.49
CA LEU A 34 0.91 2.80 -0.76
C LEU A 34 1.82 2.08 0.23
N ALA A 35 3.06 1.80 -0.16
CA ALA A 35 4.04 1.17 0.72
C ALA A 35 4.39 2.05 1.92
N ILE A 36 4.50 3.37 1.73
CA ILE A 36 4.71 4.33 2.83
C ILE A 36 3.51 4.33 3.78
N GLN A 37 2.28 4.37 3.25
CA GLN A 37 1.07 4.33 4.07
C GLN A 37 0.95 3.03 4.87
N ALA A 38 1.21 1.87 4.25
CA ALA A 38 1.24 0.58 4.94
C ALA A 38 2.28 0.56 6.07
N THR A 39 3.47 1.14 5.83
CA THR A 39 4.51 1.29 6.85
C THR A 39 4.02 2.17 8.00
N TYR A 40 3.43 3.32 7.69
CA TYR A 40 2.93 4.28 8.69
C TYR A 40 1.86 3.66 9.60
N LEU A 41 0.86 2.98 9.01
CA LEU A 41 -0.17 2.28 9.77
C LEU A 41 0.45 1.21 10.68
N GLY A 42 1.38 0.43 10.14
CA GLY A 42 2.02 -0.63 10.91
C GLY A 42 2.86 -0.10 12.08
N VAL A 43 3.62 0.97 11.87
CA VAL A 43 4.35 1.66 12.95
C VAL A 43 3.39 2.20 14.00
N SER A 44 2.31 2.84 13.58
CA SER A 44 1.32 3.43 14.50
C SER A 44 0.64 2.36 15.36
N LEU A 45 0.31 1.19 14.80
CA LEU A 45 -0.22 0.06 15.56
C LEU A 45 0.81 -0.53 16.53
N ASN A 46 2.07 -0.68 16.11
CA ASN A 46 3.14 -1.13 17.01
C ASN A 46 3.31 -0.17 18.19
N GLU A 47 3.35 1.14 17.94
CA GLU A 47 3.47 2.14 19.01
C GLU A 47 2.23 2.17 19.91
N LEU A 48 1.03 2.03 19.34
CA LEU A 48 -0.21 1.90 20.11
C LEU A 48 -0.17 0.67 21.03
N ALA A 49 0.32 -0.47 20.55
CA ALA A 49 0.47 -1.68 21.35
C ALA A 49 1.55 -1.55 22.44
N LYS A 50 2.71 -0.99 22.10
CA LYS A 50 3.81 -0.73 23.05
C LYS A 50 3.41 0.22 24.17
N ALA A 51 2.58 1.22 23.87
CA ALA A 51 2.06 2.13 24.89
C ALA A 51 1.08 1.44 25.85
N ASN A 52 0.51 0.29 25.45
CA ASN A 52 -0.59 -0.40 26.16
C ASN A 52 -0.32 -1.90 26.36
N THR A 53 0.90 -2.27 26.73
CA THR A 53 1.36 -3.68 26.84
C THR A 53 0.61 -4.54 27.86
N LYS A 54 -0.11 -3.93 28.81
CA LYS A 54 -0.88 -4.65 29.83
C LYS A 54 -2.27 -5.06 29.35
N GLU A 55 -2.73 -4.51 28.23
CA GLU A 55 -4.01 -4.86 27.63
C GLU A 55 -3.91 -6.21 26.93
N TYR A 56 -4.93 -7.06 27.11
CA TYR A 56 -4.96 -8.45 26.64
C TYR A 56 -4.64 -8.57 25.14
N CYS A 57 -5.18 -7.66 24.33
CA CYS A 57 -5.06 -7.71 22.86
C CYS A 57 -3.86 -6.93 22.31
N SER A 58 -2.92 -6.52 23.19
CA SER A 58 -1.73 -5.76 22.77
C SER A 58 -0.87 -6.55 21.78
N PHE A 59 -0.72 -7.86 21.99
CA PHE A 59 0.00 -8.73 21.08
C PHE A 59 -0.64 -8.80 19.69
N ASP A 60 -1.96 -8.96 19.59
CA ASP A 60 -2.67 -9.02 18.30
C ASP A 60 -2.54 -7.71 17.52
N VAL A 61 -2.59 -6.58 18.23
CA VAL A 61 -2.42 -5.24 17.66
C VAL A 61 -0.99 -5.03 17.18
N ASP A 62 0.02 -5.43 17.98
CA ASP A 62 1.43 -5.36 17.60
C ASP A 62 1.75 -6.25 16.39
N TYR A 63 1.23 -7.48 16.39
CA TYR A 63 1.42 -8.41 15.29
C TYR A 63 0.79 -7.88 14.00
N SER A 64 -0.42 -7.32 14.09
CA SER A 64 -1.07 -6.65 12.95
C SER A 64 -0.20 -5.49 12.42
N GLY A 65 0.39 -4.70 13.31
CA GLY A 65 1.33 -3.64 12.94
C GLY A 65 2.57 -4.15 12.19
N THR A 66 3.12 -5.27 12.66
CA THR A 66 4.27 -5.93 12.00
C THR A 66 3.91 -6.46 10.61
N ILE A 67 2.74 -7.07 10.45
CA ILE A 67 2.25 -7.53 9.14
C ILE A 67 2.11 -6.34 8.17
N LEU A 68 1.52 -5.22 8.59
CA LEU A 68 1.37 -4.04 7.75
C LEU A 68 2.72 -3.43 7.32
N LYS A 69 3.72 -3.41 8.21
CA LYS A 69 5.08 -2.99 7.83
C LYS A 69 5.70 -3.92 6.78
N ASN A 70 5.54 -5.22 6.95
CA ASN A 70 6.05 -6.21 6.00
C ASN A 70 5.33 -6.11 4.65
N THR A 71 4.06 -5.72 4.62
CA THR A 71 3.32 -5.45 3.37
C THR A 71 4.00 -4.40 2.51
N ALA A 72 4.62 -3.37 3.11
CA ALA A 72 5.29 -2.32 2.34
C ALA A 72 6.41 -2.86 1.44
N SER A 73 7.20 -3.83 1.91
CA SER A 73 8.24 -4.45 1.08
C SER A 73 7.66 -5.34 -0.01
N LEU A 74 6.51 -5.97 0.24
CA LEU A 74 5.78 -6.77 -0.75
C LEU A 74 5.22 -5.90 -1.88
N ILE A 75 4.62 -4.75 -1.56
CA ILE A 75 4.12 -3.78 -2.55
C ILE A 75 5.27 -3.28 -3.44
N ARG A 76 6.39 -2.85 -2.83
CA ARG A 76 7.57 -2.41 -3.58
C ARG A 76 8.17 -3.52 -4.44
N GLY A 77 8.13 -4.76 -3.96
CA GLY A 77 8.59 -5.94 -4.67
C GLY A 77 7.61 -6.49 -5.70
N ASN A 78 6.51 -5.78 -6.02
CA ASN A 78 5.45 -6.23 -6.93
C ASN A 78 4.79 -7.56 -6.54
N ARG A 79 4.89 -7.97 -5.27
CA ARG A 79 4.25 -9.18 -4.71
C ARG A 79 2.84 -8.84 -4.24
N ASN A 80 2.03 -8.32 -5.15
CA ASN A 80 0.80 -7.61 -4.79
C ASN A 80 -0.31 -8.53 -4.26
N GLU A 81 -0.40 -9.77 -4.74
CA GLU A 81 -1.35 -10.77 -4.19
C GLU A 81 -1.04 -11.05 -2.71
N VAL A 82 0.22 -11.32 -2.39
CA VAL A 82 0.66 -11.56 -1.01
C VAL A 82 0.49 -10.30 -0.14
N ALA A 83 0.73 -9.12 -0.72
CA ALA A 83 0.46 -7.85 -0.03
C ALA A 83 -1.03 -7.70 0.31
N GLN A 84 -1.93 -8.06 -0.60
CA GLN A 84 -3.38 -8.03 -0.35
C GLN A 84 -3.79 -9.03 0.72
N GLU A 85 -3.27 -10.25 0.69
CA GLU A 85 -3.53 -11.25 1.72
C GLU A 85 -3.12 -10.75 3.11
N ASN A 86 -1.94 -10.12 3.21
CA ASN A 86 -1.46 -9.54 4.45
C ASN A 86 -2.35 -8.37 4.93
N LEU A 87 -2.74 -7.46 4.04
CA LEU A 87 -3.66 -6.37 4.38
C LEU A 87 -5.01 -6.91 4.87
N ALA A 88 -5.58 -7.89 4.16
CA ALA A 88 -6.84 -8.52 4.54
C ALA A 88 -6.73 -9.30 5.86
N PHE A 89 -5.60 -9.95 6.10
CA PHE A 89 -5.30 -10.59 7.38
C PHE A 89 -5.28 -9.58 8.52
N ALA A 90 -4.52 -8.48 8.39
CA ALA A 90 -4.43 -7.43 9.39
C ALA A 90 -5.80 -6.79 9.67
N ALA A 91 -6.58 -6.46 8.62
CA ALA A 91 -7.92 -5.90 8.78
C ALA A 91 -8.86 -6.86 9.56
N ARG A 92 -8.85 -8.16 9.23
CA ARG A 92 -9.65 -9.16 9.96
C ARG A 92 -9.18 -9.35 11.40
N ALA A 93 -7.88 -9.30 11.66
CA ALA A 93 -7.33 -9.40 13.01
C ALA A 93 -7.77 -8.21 13.87
N LEU A 94 -7.67 -6.98 13.33
CA LEU A 94 -8.13 -5.77 14.00
C LEU A 94 -9.65 -5.76 14.20
N GLU A 95 -10.45 -6.27 13.24
CA GLU A 95 -11.90 -6.43 13.44
C GLU A 95 -12.22 -7.42 14.58
N ARG A 96 -11.46 -8.51 14.74
CA ARG A 96 -11.62 -9.39 15.90
C ARG A 96 -11.34 -8.65 17.21
N VAL A 97 -10.24 -7.89 17.27
CA VAL A 97 -9.91 -7.02 18.43
C VAL A 97 -11.05 -6.03 18.71
N ARG A 98 -11.60 -5.40 17.66
CA ARG A 98 -12.74 -4.48 17.77
C ARG A 98 -13.98 -5.17 18.34
N SER A 99 -14.30 -6.35 17.83
CA SER A 99 -15.51 -7.09 18.21
C SER A 99 -15.44 -7.68 19.62
N ASN A 100 -14.24 -7.99 20.13
CA ASN A 100 -14.05 -8.50 21.48
C ASN A 100 -13.90 -7.37 22.50
N SER A 101 -14.94 -6.55 22.67
CA SER A 101 -14.93 -5.40 23.59
C SER A 101 -14.86 -5.78 25.07
N ALA A 102 -15.16 -7.03 25.42
CA ALA A 102 -15.05 -7.55 26.79
C ALA A 102 -13.58 -7.69 27.21
N ASP A 103 -12.76 -8.35 26.39
CA ASP A 103 -11.35 -8.62 26.71
C ASP A 103 -10.41 -7.54 26.14
N CYS A 104 -10.77 -6.90 25.02
CA CYS A 104 -9.98 -5.88 24.34
C CYS A 104 -10.48 -4.45 24.61
N ARG A 105 -10.97 -4.13 25.82
CA ARG A 105 -11.74 -2.89 26.07
C ARG A 105 -11.07 -1.63 25.51
N PHE A 106 -9.79 -1.40 25.82
CA PHE A 106 -9.05 -0.26 25.31
C PHE A 106 -8.93 -0.28 23.78
N PHE A 107 -8.44 -1.38 23.22
CA PHE A 107 -8.18 -1.46 21.78
C PHE A 107 -9.45 -1.48 20.94
N SER A 108 -10.57 -1.95 21.49
CA SER A 108 -11.82 -2.15 20.74
C SER A 108 -12.30 -0.86 20.06
N SER A 109 -12.15 0.29 20.71
CA SER A 109 -12.44 1.60 20.12
C SER A 109 -11.28 2.15 19.29
N MET A 110 -10.04 1.93 19.74
CA MET A 110 -8.84 2.55 19.17
C MET A 110 -8.43 1.98 17.81
N VAL A 111 -8.76 0.72 17.51
CA VAL A 111 -8.33 0.07 16.25
C VAL A 111 -9.21 0.44 15.05
N HIS A 112 -10.39 1.03 15.27
CA HIS A 112 -11.33 1.36 14.19
C HIS A 112 -10.74 2.18 13.03
N PRO A 113 -10.04 3.32 13.27
CA PRO A 113 -9.43 4.09 12.17
C PRO A 113 -8.38 3.30 11.38
N TYR A 114 -7.71 2.33 11.99
CA TYR A 114 -6.71 1.50 11.32
C TYR A 114 -7.36 0.44 10.43
N ILE A 115 -8.53 -0.08 10.83
CA ILE A 115 -9.33 -0.99 10.00
C ILE A 115 -9.75 -0.29 8.70
N GLU A 116 -10.31 0.92 8.81
CA GLU A 116 -10.79 1.68 7.64
C GLU A 116 -9.64 2.05 6.70
N GLN A 117 -8.51 2.53 7.24
CA GLN A 117 -7.33 2.83 6.41
C GLN A 117 -6.73 1.57 5.77
N THR A 118 -6.73 0.43 6.47
CA THR A 118 -6.28 -0.85 5.88
C THR A 118 -7.20 -1.29 4.74
N ARG A 119 -8.53 -1.10 4.87
CA ARG A 119 -9.49 -1.36 3.78
C ARG A 119 -9.28 -0.44 2.58
N GLN A 120 -8.99 0.84 2.82
CA GLN A 120 -8.64 1.79 1.76
C GLN A 120 -7.39 1.34 1.00
N LEU A 121 -6.33 0.94 1.70
CA LEU A 121 -5.13 0.39 1.06
C LEU A 121 -5.41 -0.85 0.22
N ILE A 122 -6.31 -1.74 0.66
CA ILE A 122 -6.73 -2.90 -0.15
C ILE A 122 -7.41 -2.43 -1.44
N SER A 123 -8.31 -1.45 -1.35
CA SER A 123 -9.02 -0.90 -2.51
C SER A 123 -8.08 -0.23 -3.49
N GLU A 124 -7.15 0.59 -3.01
CA GLU A 124 -6.18 1.30 -3.84
C GLU A 124 -5.18 0.35 -4.50
N LEU A 125 -4.70 -0.66 -3.77
CA LEU A 125 -3.83 -1.69 -4.34
C LEU A 125 -4.56 -2.50 -5.42
N ASN A 126 -5.83 -2.86 -5.19
CA ASN A 126 -6.66 -3.50 -6.20
C ASN A 126 -6.80 -2.64 -7.45
N TRP A 127 -7.11 -1.35 -7.28
CA TRP A 127 -7.27 -0.42 -8.39
C TRP A 127 -6.00 -0.34 -9.24
N LEU A 128 -4.82 -0.22 -8.60
CA LEU A 128 -3.54 -0.20 -9.32
C LEU A 128 -3.30 -1.48 -10.13
N LEU A 129 -3.64 -2.66 -9.58
CA LEU A 129 -3.47 -3.91 -10.32
C LEU A 129 -4.31 -3.96 -11.59
N HIS A 130 -5.56 -3.53 -11.50
CA HIS A 130 -6.47 -3.52 -12.66
C HIS A 130 -6.10 -2.41 -13.66
N ALA A 131 -5.64 -1.25 -13.19
CA ALA A 131 -5.19 -0.14 -14.04
C ALA A 131 -3.92 -0.49 -14.84
N THR A 132 -3.04 -1.35 -14.29
CA THR A 132 -1.81 -1.79 -14.98
C THR A 132 -1.98 -3.02 -15.88
N ALA A 133 -3.18 -3.60 -15.95
CA ALA A 133 -3.47 -4.80 -16.76
C ALA A 133 -3.91 -4.48 -18.22
N HIS A 134 -3.96 -3.21 -18.60
CA HIS A 134 -4.32 -2.69 -19.92
C HIS A 134 -3.17 -1.89 -20.54
#